data_AF-A0A7V9ELC7-F1
#
_entry.id   AF-A0A7V9ELC7-F1
#
_cell.length_a   1.000
_cell.length_b   1.000
_cell.length_c   1.000
_cell.angle_alpha   90.00
_cell.angle_beta   90.00
_cell.angle_gamma   90.00
#
_symmetry.space_group_name_H-M   'P 1'
#
loop_
_entity.id
_entity.type
_entity.pdbx_description
1 polymer ?
#
loop_
_entity_poly.entity_id
_entity_poly.type
_entity_poly.pdbx_seq_one_letter_code
_entity_poly.pdbx_strand_id
1 'polypeptide(L)'
;MRLEGLARAPQLCLLDTGALHNRFAAWTATAAGIDLAGADRERVAIGGFVTIARQAPVQLTLGEVTWEAPVWFCDPWPLAFHLLGQEGFFRWFRVQLRTAAYEIEITPEA
;
A
#
# COMPACT_ATOMS: atom_id res chain seq x y z
N MET A 1 1.68 9.87 -0.61
CA MET A 1 0.33 10.21 -0.11
C MET A 1 0.40 11.42 0.81
N ARG A 2 -0.38 12.46 0.53
CA ARG A 2 -0.50 13.69 1.35
C ARG A 2 -1.91 13.71 1.95
N LEU A 3 -2.02 13.95 3.26
CA LEU A 3 -3.30 14.16 3.94
C LEU A 3 -3.51 15.66 4.15
N GLU A 4 -4.74 16.16 3.98
CA GLU A 4 -5.04 17.56 4.29
C GLU A 4 -4.71 17.89 5.76
N GLY A 5 -3.99 18.99 6.00
CA GLY A 5 -3.57 19.42 7.34
C GLY A 5 -2.32 18.72 7.91
N LEU A 6 -1.76 17.72 7.23
CA LEU A 6 -0.53 17.03 7.65
C LEU A 6 0.56 17.14 6.58
N ALA A 7 1.72 17.67 6.98
CA ALA A 7 2.89 17.74 6.08
C ALA A 7 3.36 16.35 5.62
N ARG A 8 3.19 15.34 6.48
CA ARG A 8 3.42 13.92 6.19
C ARG A 8 2.40 13.07 6.95
N ALA A 9 1.95 11.99 6.33
CA ALA A 9 1.00 11.05 6.92
C ALA A 9 1.54 9.62 6.82
N PRO A 10 2.49 9.24 7.69
CA PRO A 10 3.11 7.92 7.63
C PRO A 10 2.06 6.83 7.80
N GLN A 11 2.12 5.83 6.93
CA GLN A 11 1.25 4.67 6.97
C GLN A 11 2.08 3.47 7.46
N LEU A 12 1.59 2.75 8.46
CA LEU A 12 2.20 1.49 8.87
C LEU A 12 1.89 0.43 7.80
N CYS A 13 2.92 -0.17 7.24
CA CYS A 13 2.78 -1.17 6.19
C CYS A 13 3.53 -2.45 6.53
N LEU A 14 2.90 -3.59 6.25
CA LEU A 14 3.54 -4.89 6.16
C LEU A 14 4.06 -5.09 4.73
N LEU A 15 5.33 -5.49 4.61
CA LEU A 15 5.87 -5.98 3.35
C LEU A 15 5.44 -7.43 3.15
N ASP A 16 4.63 -7.67 2.12
CA ASP A 16 3.99 -8.96 1.89
C ASP A 16 4.34 -9.46 0.49
N THR A 17 5.35 -10.34 0.41
CA THR A 17 5.74 -10.97 -0.86
C THR A 17 4.66 -11.91 -1.41
N GLY A 18 3.70 -12.33 -0.60
CA GLY A 18 2.53 -13.12 -1.03
C GLY A 18 1.40 -12.28 -1.61
N ALA A 19 1.41 -10.95 -1.41
CA ALA A 19 0.43 -10.04 -1.96
C ALA A 19 0.85 -9.55 -3.35
N LEU A 20 -0.03 -9.71 -4.35
CA LEU A 20 0.18 -9.11 -5.67
C LEU A 20 0.12 -7.56 -5.61
N HIS A 21 -0.91 -7.01 -4.98
CA HIS A 21 -1.17 -5.56 -4.96
C HIS A 21 -0.85 -4.92 -3.61
N ASN A 22 -0.52 -3.63 -3.64
CA ASN A 22 -0.59 -2.78 -2.45
C ASN A 22 -2.05 -2.68 -2.00
N ARG A 23 -2.34 -2.91 -0.71
CA ARG A 23 -3.70 -2.86 -0.18
C ARG A 23 -3.79 -1.98 1.05
N PHE A 24 -4.60 -0.95 0.95
CA PHE A 24 -4.74 0.09 1.96
C PHE A 24 -6.17 0.15 2.44
N ALA A 25 -6.42 0.49 3.70
CA ALA A 25 -7.78 0.75 4.17
C ALA A 25 -8.42 1.90 3.38
N ALA A 26 -9.69 1.77 2.97
CA ALA A 26 -10.31 2.72 2.06
C ALA A 26 -10.38 4.16 2.58
N TRP A 27 -10.43 4.35 3.92
CA TRP A 27 -10.42 5.68 4.53
C TRP A 27 -9.17 6.49 4.16
N THR A 28 -8.05 5.83 3.83
CA THR A 28 -6.82 6.51 3.42
C THR A 28 -6.98 7.25 2.10
N ALA A 29 -7.79 6.72 1.16
CA ALA A 29 -8.12 7.43 -0.07
C ALA A 29 -8.90 8.71 0.22
N THR A 30 -9.95 8.62 1.05
CA THR A 30 -10.76 9.77 1.46
C THR A 30 -9.89 10.85 2.11
N ALA A 31 -9.04 10.44 3.04
CA ALA A 31 -8.18 11.37 3.77
C ALA A 31 -7.13 12.02 2.84
N ALA A 32 -6.71 11.33 1.77
CA ALA A 32 -5.80 11.85 0.76
C ALA A 32 -6.49 12.63 -0.38
N GLY A 33 -7.81 12.79 -0.34
CA GLY A 33 -8.57 13.43 -1.42
C GLY A 33 -8.60 12.63 -2.73
N ILE A 34 -8.39 11.31 -2.66
CA ILE A 34 -8.43 10.42 -3.83
C ILE A 34 -9.87 10.00 -4.07
N ASP A 35 -10.41 10.36 -5.25
CA ASP A 35 -11.73 9.93 -5.69
C ASP A 35 -11.70 8.49 -6.23
N LEU A 36 -12.58 7.65 -5.70
CA LEU A 36 -12.73 6.24 -6.09
C LEU A 36 -14.11 5.95 -6.73
N ALA A 37 -14.95 6.96 -6.98
CA ALA A 37 -16.31 6.78 -7.44
C ALA A 37 -16.39 6.00 -8.76
N GLY A 38 -15.47 6.28 -9.70
CA GLY A 38 -15.37 5.62 -10.99
C GLY A 38 -14.48 4.37 -11.04
N ALA A 39 -13.85 3.98 -9.92
CA ALA A 39 -12.95 2.84 -9.90
C ALA A 39 -13.70 1.51 -9.89
N ASP A 40 -13.20 0.54 -10.66
CA ASP A 40 -13.68 -0.84 -10.65
C ASP A 40 -13.61 -1.44 -9.25
N ARG A 41 -14.59 -2.29 -8.94
CA ARG A 41 -14.74 -2.93 -7.63
C ARG A 41 -14.46 -4.41 -7.76
N GLU A 42 -13.63 -4.93 -6.86
CA GLU A 42 -13.37 -6.36 -6.75
C GLU A 42 -13.61 -6.85 -5.33
N ARG A 43 -14.15 -8.06 -5.20
CA ARG A 43 -14.30 -8.74 -3.91
C ARG A 43 -13.09 -9.66 -3.70
N VAL A 44 -12.33 -9.42 -2.64
CA VAL A 44 -11.06 -10.13 -2.37
C VAL A 44 -11.09 -10.76 -0.98
N ALA A 45 -10.63 -12.01 -0.86
CA ALA A 45 -10.40 -12.67 0.42
C ALA A 45 -8.94 -12.50 0.85
N ILE A 46 -8.71 -12.01 2.08
CA ILE A 46 -7.39 -11.68 2.62
C ILE A 46 -7.36 -12.14 4.07
N GLY A 47 -6.37 -12.97 4.45
CA GLY A 47 -6.08 -13.26 5.85
C GLY A 47 -7.29 -13.64 6.72
N GLY A 48 -8.27 -14.38 6.18
CA GLY A 48 -9.46 -14.82 6.91
C GLY A 48 -10.66 -13.87 6.88
N PHE A 49 -10.59 -12.74 6.17
CA PHE A 49 -11.75 -11.86 5.94
C PHE A 49 -11.94 -11.56 4.45
N VAL A 50 -13.09 -10.97 4.11
CA VAL A 50 -13.41 -10.54 2.74
C VAL A 50 -13.62 -9.03 2.73
N THR A 51 -13.04 -8.37 1.73
CA THR A 51 -13.15 -6.92 1.51
C THR A 51 -13.62 -6.62 0.09
N ILE A 52 -14.20 -5.43 -0.11
CA ILE A 52 -14.32 -4.82 -1.43
C ILE A 52 -13.12 -3.91 -1.64
N ALA A 53 -12.45 -4.04 -2.77
CA ALA A 53 -11.32 -3.22 -3.15
C ALA A 53 -11.67 -2.35 -4.34
N ARG A 54 -11.10 -1.13 -4.38
CA ARG A 54 -11.13 -0.20 -5.51
C ARG A 54 -9.72 0.28 -5.80
N GLN A 55 -9.32 0.30 -7.06
CA GLN A 55 -7.97 0.69 -7.43
C GLN A 55 -7.89 2.17 -7.84
N ALA A 56 -6.81 2.84 -7.44
CA ALA A 56 -6.37 4.08 -8.08
C ALA A 56 -4.84 4.12 -8.20
N PRO A 57 -4.28 4.82 -9.22
CA PRO A 57 -2.86 5.16 -9.23
C PRO A 57 -2.57 6.19 -8.12
N VAL A 58 -1.51 5.96 -7.36
CA VAL A 58 -1.14 6.81 -6.22
C VAL A 58 0.35 7.10 -6.23
N GLN A 59 0.70 8.36 -5.97
CA GLN A 59 2.08 8.73 -5.68
C GLN A 59 2.44 8.35 -4.22
N LEU A 60 3.36 7.39 -4.10
CA LEU A 60 3.90 6.90 -2.84
C LEU A 60 5.30 7.47 -2.61
N THR A 61 5.69 7.58 -1.34
CA THR A 61 7.00 8.12 -0.96
C THR A 61 7.58 7.30 0.18
N LEU A 62 8.85 6.92 0.04
CA LEU A 62 9.67 6.24 1.04
C LEU A 62 11.02 6.95 1.12
N GLY A 63 11.29 7.62 2.24
CA GLY A 63 12.47 8.48 2.36
C GLY A 63 12.40 9.61 1.32
N GLU A 64 13.41 9.67 0.44
CA GLU A 64 13.51 10.64 -0.66
C GLU A 64 12.96 10.10 -1.99
N VAL A 65 12.60 8.82 -2.04
CA VAL A 65 12.17 8.15 -3.27
C VAL A 65 10.66 8.26 -3.41
N THR A 66 10.23 8.72 -4.57
CA THR A 66 8.82 8.87 -4.92
C THR A 66 8.54 8.10 -6.20
N TRP A 67 7.46 7.32 -6.21
CA TRP A 67 7.02 6.55 -7.38
C TRP A 67 5.50 6.53 -7.47
N GLU A 68 4.99 6.26 -8.67
CA GLU A 68 3.57 6.03 -8.90
C GLU A 68 3.30 4.53 -8.94
N ALA A 69 2.29 4.08 -8.20
CA ALA A 69 1.91 2.67 -8.14
C ALA A 69 0.40 2.50 -7.98
N PRO A 70 -0.17 1.39 -8.47
CA PRO A 70 -1.55 1.05 -8.15
C PRO A 70 -1.70 0.73 -6.66
N VAL A 71 -2.71 1.32 -6.03
CA VAL A 71 -3.13 1.00 -4.65
C VAL A 71 -4.58 0.56 -4.66
N TRP A 72 -4.84 -0.56 -3.99
CA TRP A 72 -6.16 -1.13 -3.81
C TRP A 72 -6.70 -0.70 -2.45
N PHE A 73 -7.72 0.15 -2.47
CA PHE A 73 -8.38 0.68 -1.29
C PHE A 73 -9.53 -0.23 -0.86
N CYS A 74 -9.41 -0.80 0.32
CA CYS A 74 -10.20 -1.92 0.81
C CYS A 74 -11.15 -1.51 1.95
N ASP A 75 -12.42 -1.94 1.86
CA ASP A 75 -13.42 -1.82 2.91
C ASP A 75 -14.32 -3.09 2.97
N PRO A 76 -14.46 -3.77 4.13
CA PRO A 76 -13.80 -3.48 5.42
C PRO A 76 -12.30 -3.83 5.43
N TRP A 77 -11.54 -3.09 6.24
CA TRP A 77 -10.12 -3.36 6.52
C TRP A 77 -9.85 -3.41 8.03
N PRO A 78 -9.91 -4.60 8.65
CA PRO A 78 -9.78 -4.74 10.10
C PRO A 78 -8.33 -4.75 10.61
N LEU A 79 -7.33 -4.67 9.72
CA LEU A 79 -5.92 -4.73 10.08
C LEU A 79 -5.40 -3.35 10.49
N ALA A 80 -4.50 -3.32 11.48
CA ALA A 80 -3.86 -2.08 11.96
C ALA A 80 -2.75 -1.55 11.02
N PHE A 81 -2.50 -2.25 9.91
CA PHE A 81 -1.47 -1.94 8.92
C PHE A 81 -2.02 -2.16 7.51
N HIS A 82 -1.35 -1.57 6.53
CA HIS A 82 -1.60 -1.78 5.09
C HIS A 82 -0.61 -2.79 4.52
N LEU A 83 -0.82 -3.25 3.29
CA LEU A 83 0.06 -4.19 2.61
C LEU A 83 0.82 -3.50 1.47
N LEU A 84 2.12 -3.79 1.38
CA LEU A 84 2.95 -3.49 0.24
C LEU A 84 3.26 -4.79 -0.50
N GLY A 85 2.79 -4.88 -1.74
CA GLY A 85 2.80 -6.08 -2.56
C GLY A 85 3.72 -5.99 -3.78
N GLN A 86 3.71 -7.06 -4.57
CA GLN A 86 4.62 -7.26 -5.70
C GLN A 86 4.60 -6.12 -6.72
N GLU A 87 3.40 -5.76 -7.19
CA GLU A 87 3.22 -4.83 -8.31
C GLU A 87 3.46 -3.37 -7.90
N GLY A 88 3.06 -3.01 -6.69
CA GLY A 88 3.06 -1.64 -6.21
C GLY A 88 4.27 -1.27 -5.35
N PHE A 89 5.03 -2.24 -4.86
CA PHE A 89 6.23 -2.01 -4.04
C PHE A 89 7.45 -2.80 -4.51
N PHE A 90 7.41 -4.14 -4.50
CA PHE A 90 8.61 -4.94 -4.81
C PHE A 90 9.11 -4.80 -6.26
N ARG A 91 8.25 -4.35 -7.17
CA ARG A 91 8.65 -3.95 -8.53
C ARG A 91 9.63 -2.77 -8.54
N TRP A 92 9.51 -1.87 -7.57
CA TRP A 92 10.26 -0.61 -7.50
C TRP A 92 11.43 -0.66 -6.53
N PHE A 93 11.50 -1.70 -5.69
CA PHE A 93 12.51 -1.83 -4.66
C PHE A 93 13.03 -3.26 -4.58
N ARG A 94 14.35 -3.38 -4.55
CA ARG A 94 15.03 -4.58 -4.09
C ARG A 94 14.90 -4.62 -2.57
N VAL A 95 14.32 -5.70 -2.07
CA VAL A 95 14.19 -5.93 -0.62
C VAL A 95 15.02 -7.13 -0.23
N GLN A 96 15.97 -6.93 0.68
CA GLN A 96 16.71 -8.02 1.32
C GLN A 96 16.25 -8.15 2.77
N LEU A 97 15.71 -9.33 3.11
CA LEU A 97 15.25 -9.66 4.45
C LEU A 97 16.29 -10.55 5.12
N ARG A 98 16.90 -10.06 6.21
CA ARG A 98 17.79 -10.83 7.09
C ARG A 98 17.02 -11.14 8.38
N THR A 99 16.03 -12.01 8.27
CA THR A 99 15.01 -12.23 9.32
C THR A 99 15.61 -12.70 10.65
N ALA A 100 16.64 -13.55 10.62
CA ALA A 100 17.33 -13.99 11.83
C ALA A 100 18.02 -12.84 12.59
N ALA A 101 18.35 -11.76 11.89
CA ALA A 101 18.94 -10.54 12.46
C ALA A 101 17.92 -9.41 12.66
N TYR A 102 16.64 -9.63 12.36
CA TYR A 102 15.59 -8.59 12.35
C TYR A 102 15.93 -7.37 11.49
N GLU A 103 16.71 -7.60 10.42
CA GLU A 103 17.15 -6.55 9.51
C GLU A 103 16.39 -6.59 8.19
N ILE A 104 16.16 -5.39 7.66
CA ILE A 104 15.66 -5.19 6.32
C ILE A 104 16.49 -4.12 5.61
N GLU A 105 16.88 -4.42 4.38
CA GLU A 105 17.50 -3.48 3.47
C GLU A 105 16.58 -3.27 2.26
N ILE A 106 16.30 -2.02 1.95
CA ILE A 106 15.41 -1.60 0.86
C ILE A 106 16.19 -0.66 -0.04
N THR A 107 16.39 -1.07 -1.29
CA THR A 107 17.14 -0.29 -2.28
C THR A 107 16.23 -0.06 -3.48
N PRO A 108 16.10 1.17 -3.99
CA PRO A 108 15.34 1.43 -5.21
C PRO A 108 15.90 0.61 -6.38
N GLU A 109 15.03 0.01 -7.18
CA GLU A 109 15.42 -0.52 -8.50
C GLU A 109 15.52 0.67 -9.48
N ALA A 110 16.53 0.62 -10.35
CA ALA A 110 16.86 1.69 -11.30
C ALA A 110 15.90 1.74 -12.51
#